data_AF-A0A5R8WDI1-F1
#
_entry.id   AF-A0A5R8WDI1-F1
#
_cell.length_a   1.000
_cell.length_b   1.000
_cell.length_c   1.000
_cell.angle_alpha   90.00
_cell.angle_beta   90.00
_cell.angle_gamma   90.00
#
_symmetry.space_group_name_H-M   'P 1'
#
loop_
_entity.id
_entity.type
_entity.pdbx_description
1 polymer ?
#
loop_
_entity_poly.entity_id
_entity_poly.type
_entity_poly.pdbx_seq_one_letter_code
_entity_poly.pdbx_strand_id
1 'polypeptide(L)'
;MIRTPLQRLAGAAMAVSLLAGCTAPDLDGDVAIQLQQRVATAKQYAAGQDYPAALAELDQLSQEVTAAAEQGRVSEPRKGRIDAAISTIRNDLEAAAAPAPRPAQTSPAPAPPLTEDQKEREEEARKDAEEAREEARKEAEKAREEAEKQREEAQKEAEKQRNGG
;
A
#
# COMPACT_ATOMS: atom_id res chain seq x y z
N MET A 1 -17.86 -17.54 54.04
CA MET A 1 -17.19 -18.53 53.18
C MET A 1 -18.17 -19.65 52.85
N ILE A 2 -18.59 -19.64 51.58
CA ILE A 2 -19.21 -20.66 50.72
C ILE A 2 -20.15 -21.69 51.38
N ARG A 3 -21.46 -21.48 51.18
CA ARG A 3 -22.57 -22.41 51.47
C ARG A 3 -22.75 -23.40 50.30
N THR A 4 -22.68 -24.68 50.63
CA THR A 4 -23.35 -25.84 49.99
C THR A 4 -24.89 -25.72 50.11
N PRO A 5 -25.75 -26.67 49.66
CA PRO A 5 -25.75 -27.58 48.48
C PRO A 5 -27.14 -27.67 47.76
N LEU A 6 -27.13 -28.27 46.56
CA LEU A 6 -28.16 -29.11 45.90
C LEU A 6 -29.67 -28.95 46.24
N GLN A 7 -30.46 -28.30 45.37
CA GLN A 7 -31.90 -28.50 45.05
C GLN A 7 -32.36 -27.33 44.15
N ARG A 8 -33.04 -27.51 43.01
CA ARG A 8 -34.43 -27.95 42.89
C ARG A 8 -34.76 -28.34 41.43
N LEU A 9 -35.38 -29.50 41.24
CA LEU A 9 -36.32 -29.76 40.15
C LEU A 9 -37.61 -28.98 40.43
N ALA A 10 -37.88 -27.94 39.65
CA ALA A 10 -39.20 -27.33 39.51
C ALA A 10 -39.24 -26.55 38.19
N GLY A 11 -40.19 -26.89 37.33
CA GLY A 11 -40.30 -26.39 35.97
C GLY A 11 -40.55 -24.88 35.88
N ALA A 12 -39.97 -24.30 34.83
CA ALA A 12 -40.44 -23.13 34.11
C ALA A 12 -39.67 -23.18 32.79
N ALA A 13 -40.34 -23.62 31.74
CA ALA A 13 -40.91 -22.72 30.75
C ALA A 13 -39.89 -22.44 29.63
N MET A 14 -40.33 -22.77 28.43
CA MET A 14 -39.81 -22.33 27.13
C MET A 14 -38.83 -21.16 27.20
N ALA A 15 -37.60 -21.43 26.77
CA ALA A 15 -36.97 -20.52 25.82
C ALA A 15 -36.64 -21.36 24.59
N VAL A 16 -37.67 -21.63 23.78
CA VAL A 16 -37.46 -21.87 22.36
C VAL A 16 -36.76 -20.60 21.89
N SER A 17 -35.44 -20.67 21.72
CA SER A 17 -34.71 -19.66 20.97
C SER A 17 -35.38 -19.60 19.62
N LEU A 18 -36.20 -18.56 19.43
CA LEU A 18 -36.78 -18.22 18.15
C LEU A 18 -35.60 -18.09 17.18
N LEU A 19 -35.42 -19.11 16.36
CA LEU A 19 -34.79 -19.02 15.04
C LEU A 19 -35.65 -18.06 14.19
N ALA A 20 -35.73 -16.79 14.59
CA ALA A 20 -36.30 -15.69 13.81
C ALA A 20 -35.38 -15.29 12.64
N GLY A 21 -34.70 -16.28 12.04
CA GLY A 21 -33.80 -16.12 10.91
C GLY A 21 -34.18 -16.92 9.68
N CYS A 22 -35.23 -17.73 9.72
CA CYS A 22 -35.68 -18.57 8.59
C CYS A 22 -37.21 -18.56 8.44
N THR A 23 -37.82 -17.38 8.42
CA THR A 23 -39.23 -17.23 8.04
C THR A 23 -39.36 -16.32 6.83
N ALA A 24 -39.96 -16.89 5.77
CA ALA A 24 -40.40 -16.33 4.49
C ALA A 24 -39.33 -15.73 3.54
N PRO A 25 -39.41 -16.02 2.22
CA PRO A 25 -38.59 -15.36 1.21
C PRO A 25 -39.11 -13.92 1.03
N ASP A 26 -38.51 -13.03 1.79
CA ASP A 26 -38.68 -11.58 1.75
C ASP A 26 -37.94 -10.93 0.55
N LEU A 27 -37.48 -11.78 -0.34
CA LEU A 27 -36.60 -11.55 -1.48
C LEU A 27 -36.99 -12.55 -2.56
N ASP A 28 -37.33 -12.04 -3.73
CA ASP A 28 -37.59 -12.83 -4.92
C ASP A 28 -36.37 -13.69 -5.32
N GLY A 29 -36.62 -14.92 -5.77
CA GLY A 29 -35.56 -15.89 -6.07
C GLY A 29 -34.64 -15.49 -7.22
N ASP A 30 -35.18 -14.91 -8.29
CA ASP A 30 -34.37 -14.48 -9.43
C ASP A 30 -33.52 -13.26 -9.04
N VAL A 31 -34.11 -12.35 -8.25
CA VAL A 31 -33.36 -11.22 -7.67
C VAL A 31 -32.25 -11.75 -6.78
N ALA A 32 -32.51 -12.74 -5.92
CA ALA A 32 -31.49 -13.34 -5.06
C ALA A 32 -30.30 -13.89 -5.86
N ILE A 33 -30.56 -14.59 -6.98
CA ILE A 33 -29.50 -15.14 -7.85
C ILE A 33 -28.67 -14.01 -8.45
N GLN A 34 -29.31 -12.95 -8.99
CA GLN A 34 -28.58 -11.82 -9.57
C GLN A 34 -27.72 -11.09 -8.53
N LEU A 35 -28.28 -10.80 -7.35
CA LEU A 35 -27.54 -10.14 -6.28
C LEU A 35 -26.33 -11.00 -5.83
N GLN A 36 -26.50 -12.32 -5.73
CA GLN A 36 -25.42 -13.26 -5.39
C GLN A 36 -24.31 -13.27 -6.45
N GLN A 37 -24.67 -13.27 -7.74
CA GLN A 37 -23.72 -13.21 -8.84
C GLN A 37 -22.89 -11.93 -8.78
N ARG A 38 -23.52 -10.76 -8.58
CA ARG A 38 -22.78 -9.49 -8.45
C ARG A 38 -21.86 -9.44 -7.25
N VAL A 39 -22.32 -9.93 -6.09
CA VAL A 39 -21.45 -10.04 -4.91
C VAL A 39 -20.25 -10.95 -5.20
N ALA A 40 -20.44 -12.04 -5.95
CA ALA A 40 -19.33 -12.91 -6.36
C ALA A 40 -18.36 -12.18 -7.30
N THR A 41 -18.85 -11.41 -8.27
CA THR A 41 -18.03 -10.59 -9.17
C THR A 41 -17.24 -9.51 -8.41
N ALA A 42 -17.89 -8.77 -7.50
CA ALA A 42 -17.23 -7.78 -6.66
C ALA A 42 -16.11 -8.40 -5.82
N LYS A 43 -16.32 -9.61 -5.28
CA LYS A 43 -15.29 -10.37 -4.55
C LYS A 43 -14.12 -10.77 -5.45
N GLN A 44 -14.36 -11.14 -6.70
CA GLN A 44 -13.29 -11.46 -7.65
C GLN A 44 -12.44 -10.23 -7.95
N TYR A 45 -13.06 -9.07 -8.19
CA TYR A 45 -12.32 -7.81 -8.37
C TYR A 45 -11.52 -7.42 -7.13
N ALA A 46 -12.12 -7.52 -5.94
CA ALA A 46 -11.43 -7.23 -4.68
C ALA A 46 -10.25 -8.19 -4.43
N ALA A 47 -10.40 -9.49 -4.75
CA ALA A 47 -9.32 -10.47 -4.67
C ALA A 47 -8.18 -10.18 -5.67
N GLY A 48 -8.51 -9.61 -6.84
CA GLY A 48 -7.56 -9.10 -7.81
C GLY A 48 -6.99 -7.71 -7.47
N GLN A 49 -7.31 -7.15 -6.29
CA GLN A 49 -6.97 -5.79 -5.87
C GLN A 49 -7.48 -4.68 -6.81
N ASP A 50 -8.45 -5.00 -7.68
CA ASP A 50 -9.17 -4.03 -8.50
C ASP A 50 -10.33 -3.45 -7.69
N TYR A 51 -9.97 -2.63 -6.69
CA TYR A 51 -10.94 -1.98 -5.81
C TYR A 51 -11.89 -1.04 -6.55
N PRO A 52 -11.47 -0.26 -7.58
CA PRO A 52 -12.40 0.54 -8.37
C PRO A 52 -13.48 -0.30 -9.07
N ALA A 53 -13.13 -1.43 -9.69
CA ALA A 53 -14.12 -2.32 -10.29
C ALA A 53 -15.03 -2.98 -9.25
N ALA A 54 -14.48 -3.37 -8.10
CA ALA A 54 -15.28 -3.92 -7.00
C ALA A 54 -16.30 -2.90 -6.44
N LEU A 55 -15.91 -1.62 -6.30
CA LEU A 55 -16.80 -0.54 -5.88
C LEU A 55 -17.91 -0.29 -6.91
N ALA A 56 -17.59 -0.30 -8.20
CA ALA A 56 -18.59 -0.15 -9.26
C ALA A 56 -19.64 -1.27 -9.25
N GLU A 57 -19.24 -2.52 -8.97
CA GLU A 57 -20.19 -3.63 -8.80
C GLU A 57 -21.08 -3.44 -7.56
N LEU A 58 -20.57 -2.88 -6.46
CA LEU A 58 -21.37 -2.56 -5.28
C LEU A 58 -22.36 -1.40 -5.52
N ASP A 59 -22.02 -0.47 -6.40
CA ASP A 59 -22.92 0.59 -6.87
C ASP A 59 -24.08 0.03 -7.69
N GLN A 60 -23.76 -0.83 -8.65
CA GLN A 60 -24.77 -1.56 -9.41
C GLN A 60 -25.67 -2.42 -8.50
N LEU A 61 -25.07 -3.15 -7.55
CA LEU A 61 -25.81 -3.96 -6.58
C LEU A 61 -26.80 -3.12 -5.76
N SER A 62 -26.39 -1.93 -5.29
CA SER A 62 -27.27 -1.04 -4.53
C SER A 62 -28.43 -0.49 -5.37
N GLN A 63 -28.17 -0.18 -6.65
CA GLN A 63 -29.21 0.25 -7.59
C GLN A 63 -30.23 -0.87 -7.84
N GLU A 64 -29.78 -2.11 -8.03
CA GLU A 64 -30.65 -3.26 -8.25
C GLU A 64 -31.51 -3.59 -7.03
N VAL A 65 -30.95 -3.53 -5.82
CA VAL A 65 -31.70 -3.71 -4.57
C VAL A 65 -32.78 -2.64 -4.44
N THR A 66 -32.45 -1.39 -4.78
CA THR A 66 -33.42 -0.28 -4.76
C THR A 66 -34.54 -0.49 -5.77
N ALA A 67 -34.20 -0.78 -7.03
CA ALA A 67 -35.19 -1.06 -8.07
C ALA A 67 -36.06 -2.28 -7.76
N ALA A 68 -35.48 -3.34 -7.18
CA ALA A 68 -36.22 -4.53 -6.79
C ALA A 68 -37.15 -4.26 -5.58
N ALA A 69 -36.77 -3.36 -4.67
CA ALA A 69 -37.65 -2.92 -3.59
C ALA A 69 -38.82 -2.06 -4.09
N GLU A 70 -38.56 -1.14 -5.03
CA GLU A 70 -39.62 -0.35 -5.69
C GLU A 70 -40.64 -1.23 -6.42
N GLN A 71 -40.19 -2.38 -6.94
CA GLN A 71 -41.03 -3.40 -7.57
C GLN A 71 -41.70 -4.36 -6.56
N GLY A 72 -41.46 -4.19 -5.25
CA GLY A 72 -41.97 -5.09 -4.20
C GLY A 72 -41.33 -6.48 -4.18
N ARG A 73 -40.25 -6.71 -4.93
CA ARG A 73 -39.49 -7.97 -4.99
C ARG A 73 -38.48 -8.11 -3.85
N VAL A 74 -38.24 -7.03 -3.11
CA VAL A 74 -37.46 -6.97 -1.86
C VAL A 74 -38.27 -6.17 -0.86
N SER A 75 -38.44 -6.67 0.36
CA SER A 75 -39.10 -5.85 1.37
C SER A 75 -38.19 -4.71 1.87
N GLU A 76 -38.80 -3.65 2.40
CA GLU A 76 -38.07 -2.56 3.04
C GLU A 76 -37.13 -3.02 4.18
N PRO A 77 -37.57 -3.88 5.15
CA PRO A 77 -36.67 -4.47 6.14
C PRO A 77 -35.50 -5.25 5.56
N ARG A 78 -35.67 -5.92 4.41
CA ARG A 78 -34.59 -6.65 3.74
C ARG A 78 -33.64 -5.71 3.03
N LYS A 79 -34.18 -4.72 2.31
CA LYS A 79 -33.41 -3.66 1.64
C LYS A 79 -32.49 -2.96 2.63
N GLY A 80 -33.00 -2.50 3.77
CA GLY A 80 -32.20 -1.81 4.78
C GLY A 80 -31.02 -2.66 5.31
N ARG A 81 -31.22 -3.97 5.48
CA ARG A 81 -30.13 -4.88 5.86
C ARG A 81 -29.08 -5.06 4.76
N ILE A 82 -29.52 -5.15 3.50
CA ILE A 82 -28.63 -5.27 2.35
C ILE A 82 -27.82 -3.98 2.18
N ASP A 83 -28.47 -2.81 2.22
CA ASP A 83 -27.82 -1.51 2.08
C ASP A 83 -26.77 -1.27 3.18
N ALA A 84 -27.07 -1.64 4.43
CA ALA A 84 -26.12 -1.57 5.52
C ALA A 84 -24.88 -2.44 5.26
N ALA A 85 -25.07 -3.67 4.79
CA ALA A 85 -23.97 -4.56 4.44
C ALA A 85 -23.14 -4.02 3.27
N ILE A 86 -23.78 -3.49 2.21
CA ILE A 86 -23.09 -2.87 1.07
C ILE A 86 -22.23 -1.69 1.55
N SER A 87 -22.79 -0.84 2.42
CA SER A 87 -22.08 0.31 2.99
C SER A 87 -20.82 -0.10 3.77
N THR A 88 -20.93 -1.13 4.62
CA THR A 88 -19.76 -1.69 5.33
C THR A 88 -18.68 -2.16 4.35
N ILE A 89 -19.05 -2.92 3.31
CA ILE A 89 -18.08 -3.44 2.35
C ILE A 89 -17.43 -2.30 1.55
N ARG A 90 -18.18 -1.26 1.15
CA ARG A 90 -17.60 -0.09 0.48
C ARG A 90 -16.53 0.56 1.35
N ASN A 91 -16.84 0.83 2.62
CA ASN A 91 -15.89 1.42 3.56
C ASN A 91 -14.63 0.55 3.70
N ASP A 92 -14.78 -0.78 3.78
CA ASP A 92 -13.66 -1.70 3.89
C ASP A 92 -12.79 -1.69 2.62
N LEU A 93 -13.40 -1.66 1.44
CA LEU A 93 -12.68 -1.59 0.16
C LEU A 93 -11.98 -0.24 -0.04
N GLU A 94 -12.61 0.86 0.34
CA GLU A 94 -11.99 2.19 0.32
C GLU A 94 -10.80 2.27 1.28
N ALA A 95 -10.93 1.69 2.49
CA ALA A 95 -9.82 1.57 3.44
C ALA A 95 -8.68 0.69 2.89
N ALA A 96 -9.01 -0.39 2.17
CA ALA A 96 -8.02 -1.26 1.53
C ALA A 96 -7.35 -0.60 0.31
N ALA A 97 -8.04 0.31 -0.38
CA ALA A 97 -7.50 1.10 -1.49
C ALA A 97 -6.64 2.28 -1.02
N ALA A 98 -6.84 2.74 0.22
CA ALA A 98 -6.04 3.82 0.78
C ALA A 98 -4.57 3.38 0.90
N PRO A 99 -3.60 4.23 0.50
CA PRO A 99 -2.20 3.95 0.77
C PRO A 99 -2.01 3.80 2.28
N ALA A 100 -1.34 2.72 2.70
CA ALA A 100 -1.05 2.48 4.11
C ALA A 100 -0.45 3.77 4.72
N PRO A 101 -0.93 4.23 5.89
CA PRO A 101 -0.34 5.39 6.54
C PRO A 101 1.15 5.09 6.72
N ARG A 102 2.00 5.89 6.05
CA ARG A 102 3.44 5.84 6.29
C ARG A 102 3.61 6.00 7.80
N PRO A 103 4.33 5.10 8.50
CA PRO A 103 4.61 5.32 9.91
C PRO A 103 5.18 6.73 10.01
N ALA A 104 4.57 7.57 10.85
CA ALA A 104 5.07 8.89 11.12
C ALA A 104 6.53 8.71 11.55
N GLN A 105 7.46 9.12 10.70
CA GLN A 105 8.87 9.09 11.05
C GLN A 105 8.99 9.99 12.27
N THR A 106 9.20 9.38 13.42
CA THR A 106 9.67 10.09 14.61
C THR A 106 10.91 10.84 14.17
N SER A 107 10.80 12.16 14.12
CA SER A 107 11.92 13.05 13.82
C SER A 107 13.11 12.59 14.66
N PRO A 108 14.29 12.32 14.06
CA PRO A 108 15.44 11.89 14.83
C PRO A 108 15.76 12.98 15.85
N ALA A 109 15.97 12.56 17.10
CA ALA A 109 16.51 13.42 18.14
C ALA A 109 17.78 14.11 17.62
N PRO A 110 18.04 15.38 17.99
CA PRO A 110 19.26 16.06 17.58
C PRO A 110 20.48 15.22 18.01
N ALA A 111 21.39 15.00 17.07
CA ALA A 111 22.63 14.27 17.33
C ALA A 111 23.41 14.97 18.47
N PRO A 112 24.04 14.22 19.38
CA PRO A 112 24.86 14.81 20.42
C PRO A 112 26.02 15.61 19.79
N PRO A 113 26.49 16.69 20.43
CA PRO A 113 27.65 17.43 19.95
C PRO A 113 28.86 16.49 19.85
N LEU A 114 29.63 16.62 18.76
CA LEU A 114 30.87 15.87 18.53
C LEU A 114 31.82 16.08 19.71
N THR A 115 32.42 15.00 20.20
CA THR A 115 33.48 15.06 21.22
C THR A 115 34.77 15.62 20.59
N GLU A 116 35.67 16.17 21.40
CA GLU A 116 36.97 16.71 20.90
C GLU A 116 37.76 15.64 20.11
N ASP A 117 37.74 14.38 20.56
CA ASP A 117 38.31 13.23 19.82
C ASP A 117 37.71 13.00 18.43
N GLN A 118 36.44 13.33 18.22
CA GLN A 118 35.80 13.18 16.91
C GLN A 118 36.19 14.33 15.98
N LYS A 119 36.35 15.53 16.55
CA LYS A 119 36.77 16.72 15.80
C LYS A 119 38.21 16.60 15.30
N GLU A 120 39.10 16.07 16.13
CA GLU A 120 40.51 15.86 15.76
C GLU A 120 40.64 14.79 14.65
N ARG A 121 39.88 13.70 14.71
CA ARG A 121 39.84 12.69 13.63
C ARG A 121 39.28 13.23 12.32
N GLU A 122 38.27 14.10 12.37
CA GLU A 122 37.74 14.75 11.15
C GLU A 122 38.74 15.73 10.54
N GLU A 123 39.52 16.44 11.37
CA GLU A 123 40.56 17.35 10.89
C GLU A 123 41.71 16.59 10.24
N GLU A 124 42.16 15.48 10.85
CA GLU A 124 43.18 14.60 10.29
C GLU A 124 42.71 13.98 8.96
N ALA A 125 41.48 13.44 8.91
CA ALA A 125 40.92 12.89 7.67
C ALA A 125 40.76 13.95 6.56
N ARG A 126 40.48 15.21 6.90
CA ARG A 126 40.43 16.31 5.93
C ARG A 126 41.80 16.64 5.37
N LYS A 127 42.83 16.64 6.22
CA LYS A 127 44.21 16.90 5.81
C LYS A 127 44.71 15.80 4.87
N ASP A 128 44.46 14.54 5.19
CA ASP A 128 44.81 13.41 4.33
C ASP A 128 44.09 13.47 2.98
N ALA A 129 42.81 13.87 2.98
CA ALA A 129 42.03 14.02 1.76
C ALA A 129 42.51 15.20 0.89
N GLU A 130 43.03 16.27 1.50
CA GLU A 130 43.61 17.41 0.80
C GLU A 130 44.94 17.03 0.14
N GLU A 131 45.81 16.34 0.87
CA GLU A 131 47.10 15.86 0.37
C GLU A 131 46.91 14.91 -0.82
N ALA A 132 45.99 13.94 -0.70
CA ALA A 132 45.67 13.02 -1.79
C ALA A 132 45.12 13.74 -3.05
N ARG A 133 44.37 14.83 -2.87
CA ARG A 133 43.87 15.65 -4.00
C ARG A 133 44.98 16.44 -4.67
N GLU A 134 45.93 16.97 -3.90
CA GLU A 134 47.07 17.68 -4.46
C GLU A 134 47.97 16.75 -5.27
N GLU A 135 48.24 15.54 -4.75
CA GLU A 135 48.99 14.51 -5.48
C GLU A 135 48.29 14.11 -6.79
N ALA A 136 46.99 13.80 -6.72
CA ALA A 136 46.22 13.46 -7.92
C ALA A 136 46.19 14.60 -8.95
N ARG A 137 46.19 15.86 -8.50
CA ARG A 137 46.25 17.03 -9.41
C ARG A 137 47.61 17.13 -10.10
N LYS A 138 48.72 16.94 -9.37
CA LYS A 138 50.08 16.94 -9.94
C LYS A 138 50.25 15.82 -10.96
N GLU A 139 49.74 14.62 -10.66
CA GLU A 139 49.79 13.48 -11.57
C GLU A 139 48.95 13.73 -12.83
N ALA A 140 47.74 14.27 -12.69
CA ALA A 140 46.88 14.60 -13.82
C ALA A 140 47.47 15.71 -14.70
N GLU A 141 48.18 16.69 -14.12
CA GLU A 141 48.88 17.75 -14.86
C GLU A 141 50.03 17.18 -15.69
N LYS A 142 50.87 16.34 -15.08
CA LYS A 142 51.96 15.66 -15.78
C LYS A 142 51.44 14.79 -16.94
N ALA A 143 50.38 14.02 -16.71
CA ALA A 143 49.77 13.19 -17.74
C ALA A 143 49.21 14.02 -18.92
N ARG A 144 48.70 15.23 -18.65
CA ARG A 144 48.23 16.14 -19.72
C ARG A 144 49.39 16.68 -20.55
N GLU A 145 50.49 17.07 -19.92
CA GLU A 145 51.68 17.55 -20.63
C GLU A 145 52.28 16.45 -21.51
N GLU A 146 52.38 15.22 -21.00
CA GLU A 146 52.84 14.06 -21.78
C GLU A 146 51.90 13.75 -22.96
N ALA A 147 50.58 13.80 -22.75
CA ALA A 147 49.61 13.58 -23.82
C ALA A 147 49.64 14.69 -24.89
N GLU A 148 49.92 15.93 -24.51
CA GLU A 148 50.07 17.05 -25.45
C GLU A 148 51.32 16.87 -26.31
N LYS A 149 52.47 16.51 -25.72
CA LYS A 149 53.70 16.21 -26.46
C LYS A 149 53.49 15.07 -27.46
N GLN A 150 52.85 13.97 -27.03
CA GLN A 150 52.54 12.85 -27.91
C GLN A 150 51.61 13.25 -29.07
N ARG A 151 50.63 14.12 -28.82
CA ARG A 151 49.75 14.64 -29.88
C ARG A 151 50.50 15.52 -30.87
N GLU A 152 51.41 16.37 -30.40
CA GLU A 152 52.24 17.20 -31.27
C GLU A 152 53.17 16.35 -32.14
N GLU A 153 53.81 15.33 -31.56
CA GLU A 153 54.64 14.37 -32.28
C GLU A 153 53.82 13.60 -33.34
N ALA A 154 52.65 13.08 -32.98
CA ALA A 154 51.76 12.38 -33.90
C ALA A 154 51.27 13.28 -35.05
N GLN A 155 51.00 14.56 -34.78
CA GLN A 155 50.64 15.54 -35.81
C GLN A 155 51.80 15.81 -36.77
N LYS A 156 53.03 15.98 -36.25
CA LYS A 156 54.23 16.16 -37.08
C LYS A 156 54.50 14.94 -37.96
N GLU A 157 54.33 13.73 -37.44
CA GLU A 157 54.45 12.51 -38.25
C GLU A 157 53.38 12.41 -39.34
N ALA A 158 52.12 12.72 -39.01
CA ALA A 158 51.02 12.73 -39.98
C ALA A 158 51.22 13.77 -41.10
N GLU A 159 51.72 14.96 -40.77
CA GLU A 159 52.01 16.00 -41.76
C GLU A 159 53.17 15.61 -42.68
N LYS A 160 54.23 15.01 -42.13
CA LYS A 160 55.35 14.50 -42.92
C LYS A 160 54.92 13.41 -43.90
N GLN A 161 54.03 12.50 -43.48
CA GLN A 161 53.46 11.49 -44.37
C GLN A 161 52.57 12.09 -45.47
N ARG A 162 51.87 13.21 -45.18
CA ARG A 162 51.01 13.90 -46.16
C ARG A 162 51.79 14.69 -47.22
N ASN A 163 52.95 15.26 -46.88
CA ASN A 163 53.73 16.11 -47.77
C ASN A 163 54.90 15.38 -48.48
N GLY A 164 55.12 14.10 -48.16
CA GLY A 164 56.19 13.27 -48.75
C GLY A 164 55.72 12.14 -49.67
N GLY A 165 54.43 12.14 -50.05
CA GLY A 165 53.80 11.16 -50.94
C GLY A 165 53.52 11.72 -52.33
#